data_AF-A0A1F5ZSJ6-F1
#
_entry.id   AF-A0A1F5ZSJ6-F1
#
_cell.length_a   1.000
_cell.length_b   1.000
_cell.length_c   1.000
_cell.angle_alpha   90.00
_cell.angle_beta   90.00
_cell.angle_gamma   90.00
#
_symmetry.space_group_name_H-M   'P 1'
#
loop_
_entity.id
_entity.type
_entity.pdbx_description
1 polymer ?
#
loop_
_entity_poly.entity_id
_entity_poly.type
_entity_poly.pdbx_seq_one_letter_code
_entity_poly.pdbx_strand_id
1 'polypeptide(L)'
;MAKMIPPFINPDVKSGAERRIFELLRDSEELSSYTCLHSFGLSRHSRKRQGEVDFVLVGNGSIICFEVKGGRVTRKDGIWLFKDRYGQENKKTEGPFAQVSTAMFSYLPAHTYL
;
A
#
# COMPACT_ATOMS: atom_id res chain seq x y z
N MET A 1 13.54 14.78 0.08
CA MET A 1 12.24 14.32 0.58
C MET A 1 11.24 14.16 -0.54
N ALA A 2 10.50 13.06 -0.56
CA ALA A 2 9.35 12.91 -1.44
C ALA A 2 8.26 13.94 -1.12
N LYS A 3 7.50 14.35 -2.14
CA LYS A 3 6.31 15.18 -1.93
C LYS A 3 5.16 14.30 -1.43
N MET A 4 4.83 14.41 -0.14
CA MET A 4 3.76 13.61 0.49
C MET A 4 2.37 14.22 0.24
N ILE A 5 1.39 13.39 -0.13
CA ILE A 5 -0.03 13.75 -0.30
C ILE A 5 -0.90 12.69 0.39
N PRO A 6 -1.66 13.04 1.44
CA PRO A 6 -1.55 14.30 2.19
C PRO A 6 -0.14 14.49 2.81
N PRO A 7 0.28 15.72 3.14
CA PRO A 7 1.60 15.99 3.71
C PRO A 7 1.73 15.57 5.19
N PHE A 8 0.69 14.95 5.74
CA PHE A 8 0.61 14.46 7.12
C PHE A 8 -0.06 13.09 7.13
N ILE A 9 0.24 12.30 8.16
CA ILE A 9 -0.46 11.03 8.39
C ILE A 9 -1.71 11.26 9.24
N ASN A 10 -2.82 10.64 8.88
CA ASN A 10 -4.05 10.74 9.66
C ASN A 10 -3.83 10.13 11.08
N PRO A 11 -4.16 10.83 12.18
CA PRO A 11 -4.07 10.30 13.55
C PRO A 11 -4.80 8.97 13.78
N ASP A 12 -5.80 8.67 12.96
CA ASP A 12 -6.57 7.43 13.02
C ASP A 12 -5.81 6.20 12.52
N VAL A 13 -4.73 6.38 11.75
CA VAL A 13 -3.83 5.28 11.36
C VAL A 13 -3.22 4.68 12.62
N LYS A 14 -3.69 3.52 13.09
CA LYS A 14 -3.17 2.88 14.31
C LYS A 14 -1.91 2.04 14.05
N SER A 15 -1.58 1.77 12.78
CA SER A 15 -0.43 0.98 12.37
C SER A 15 0.88 1.72 12.64
N GLY A 16 1.68 1.21 13.58
CA GLY A 16 3.03 1.74 13.83
C GLY A 16 3.99 1.49 12.66
N ALA A 17 3.79 0.40 11.92
CA ALA A 17 4.58 0.10 10.73
C ALA A 17 4.30 1.12 9.61
N GLU A 18 3.05 1.47 9.39
CA GLU A 18 2.63 2.45 8.38
C GLU A 18 3.15 3.86 8.72
N ARG A 19 3.06 4.27 9.99
CA ARG A 19 3.67 5.52 10.48
C ARG A 19 5.17 5.57 10.18
N ARG A 20 5.90 4.51 10.49
CA ARG A 20 7.34 4.43 10.24
C ARG A 20 7.66 4.52 8.75
N ILE A 21 6.89 3.85 7.91
CA ILE A 21 7.08 3.93 6.46
C ILE A 21 6.78 5.33 5.94
N PHE A 22 5.72 5.98 6.41
CA PHE A 22 5.41 7.38 6.06
C PHE A 22 6.59 8.29 6.36
N GLU A 23 7.17 8.20 7.57
CA GLU A 23 8.33 8.99 7.98
C GLU A 23 9.56 8.70 7.10
N LEU A 24 9.85 7.42 6.83
CA LEU A 24 10.97 7.02 5.96
C LEU A 24 10.83 7.56 4.53
N LEU A 25 9.62 7.47 3.95
CA LEU A 25 9.35 7.97 2.61
C LEU A 25 9.43 9.50 2.55
N ARG A 26 8.89 10.18 3.58
CA ARG A 26 8.99 11.63 3.71
C ARG A 26 10.44 12.06 3.82
N ASP A 27 11.21 11.45 4.70
CA ASP A 27 12.53 11.96 5.09
C ASP A 27 13.67 11.48 4.16
N SER A 28 13.40 10.60 3.18
CA SER A 28 14.38 10.15 2.19
C SER A 28 14.74 11.22 1.16
N GLU A 29 16.04 11.48 1.00
CA GLU A 29 16.57 12.39 -0.02
C GLU A 29 16.53 11.78 -1.42
N GLU A 30 16.74 10.46 -1.50
CA GLU A 30 16.72 9.66 -2.74
C GLU A 30 15.36 9.72 -3.44
N LEU A 31 14.29 9.91 -2.67
CA LEU A 31 12.92 10.02 -3.19
C LEU A 31 12.50 11.47 -3.51
N SER A 32 13.43 12.42 -3.56
CA SER A 32 13.14 13.84 -3.85
C SER A 32 12.39 14.11 -5.16
N SER A 33 12.53 13.22 -6.14
CA SER A 33 11.84 13.28 -7.44
C SER A 33 10.46 12.60 -7.46
N TYR A 34 10.04 12.01 -6.34
CA TYR A 34 8.78 11.28 -6.23
C TYR A 34 7.70 12.08 -5.51
N THR A 35 6.46 11.86 -5.94
CA THR A 35 5.25 12.20 -5.18
C THR A 35 4.71 10.93 -4.55
N CYS A 36 4.41 10.96 -3.25
CA CYS A 36 3.86 9.84 -2.48
C CYS A 36 2.39 10.10 -2.16
N LEU A 37 1.49 9.26 -2.63
CA LEU A 37 0.08 9.25 -2.28
C LEU A 37 -0.13 8.25 -1.13
N HIS A 38 -0.49 8.74 0.05
CA HIS A 38 -0.81 7.91 1.21
C HIS A 38 -2.32 7.70 1.31
N SER A 39 -2.75 6.49 1.69
CA SER A 39 -4.17 6.11 1.81
C SER A 39 -4.92 6.31 0.48
N PHE A 40 -4.35 5.79 -0.60
CA PHE A 40 -4.85 6.02 -1.96
C PHE A 40 -6.04 5.11 -2.27
N GLY A 41 -7.23 5.70 -2.34
CA GLY A 41 -8.46 5.00 -2.68
C GLY A 41 -8.56 4.64 -4.16
N LEU A 42 -8.90 3.38 -4.45
CA LEU A 42 -9.16 2.86 -5.79
C LEU A 42 -10.66 2.68 -6.01
N SER A 43 -11.20 3.39 -7.00
CA SER A 43 -12.56 3.18 -7.47
C SER A 43 -12.63 1.89 -8.30
N ARG A 44 -13.38 0.90 -7.82
CA ARG A 44 -13.76 -0.28 -8.62
C ARG A 44 -15.20 -0.15 -9.11
N HIS A 45 -15.41 -0.35 -10.42
CA HIS A 45 -16.76 -0.45 -10.98
C HIS A 45 -17.42 -1.81 -10.67
N SER A 46 -18.72 -1.73 -10.39
CA SER A 46 -19.74 -2.78 -10.31
C SER A 46 -19.31 -4.11 -9.65
N ARG A 47 -19.23 -4.14 -8.31
CA ARG A 47 -19.93 -5.12 -7.44
C ARG A 47 -19.36 -5.29 -6.01
N LYS A 48 -18.16 -4.81 -5.64
CA LYS A 48 -17.66 -4.85 -4.22
C LYS A 48 -16.61 -3.77 -3.87
N ARG A 49 -16.65 -3.37 -2.58
CA ARG A 49 -15.77 -2.53 -1.73
C ARG A 49 -14.63 -1.75 -2.43
N GLN A 50 -14.57 -0.43 -2.18
CA GLN A 50 -13.39 0.40 -2.46
C GLN A 50 -12.12 -0.31 -1.96
N GLY A 51 -11.14 -0.47 -2.85
CA GLY A 51 -9.80 -0.91 -2.47
C GLY A 51 -8.98 0.31 -2.06
N GLU A 52 -8.02 0.13 -1.17
CA GLU A 52 -7.09 1.18 -0.76
C GLU A 52 -5.68 0.61 -0.89
N VAL A 53 -4.74 1.46 -1.30
CA VAL A 53 -3.30 1.19 -1.26
C VAL A 53 -2.69 2.11 -0.23
N ASP A 54 -1.92 1.55 0.70
CA ASP A 54 -1.31 2.35 1.77
C ASP A 54 -0.40 3.45 1.21
N PHE A 55 0.47 3.14 0.24
CA PHE A 55 1.33 4.13 -0.42
C PHE A 55 1.48 3.90 -1.92
N VAL A 56 1.43 4.98 -2.70
CA VAL A 56 1.75 5.00 -4.14
C VAL A 56 2.82 6.06 -4.39
N LEU A 57 4.02 5.66 -4.81
CA LEU A 57 5.05 6.58 -5.29
C LEU A 57 4.94 6.75 -6.80
N VAL A 58 4.93 8.01 -7.26
CA VAL A 58 4.91 8.38 -8.67
C VAL A 58 6.07 9.32 -8.97
N GLY A 59 6.95 8.92 -9.87
CA GLY A 59 8.17 9.67 -10.19
C GLY A 59 9.13 8.87 -11.07
N ASN A 60 10.03 9.56 -11.78
CA ASN A 60 11.05 8.95 -12.64
C ASN A 60 10.52 7.90 -13.63
N GLY A 61 9.35 8.15 -14.21
CA GLY A 61 8.71 7.21 -15.15
C GLY A 61 8.20 5.90 -14.51
N SER A 62 8.13 5.84 -13.18
CA SER A 62 7.72 4.65 -12.42
C SER A 62 6.53 4.94 -11.50
N ILE A 63 5.70 3.92 -11.31
CA ILE A 63 4.65 3.87 -10.28
C ILE A 63 4.97 2.68 -9.38
N ILE A 64 5.12 2.93 -8.08
CA ILE A 64 5.47 1.92 -7.08
C ILE A 64 4.39 1.91 -6.00
N CYS A 65 3.73 0.78 -5.82
CA CYS A 65 2.68 0.60 -4.82
C CYS A 65 3.16 -0.26 -3.66
N PHE A 66 2.87 0.18 -2.44
CA PHE A 66 3.21 -0.53 -1.20
C PHE A 66 1.95 -0.82 -0.40
N GLU A 67 1.88 -2.05 0.10
CA GLU A 67 0.97 -2.44 1.16
C GLU A 67 1.82 -2.75 2.40
N VAL A 68 1.55 -2.06 3.50
CA VAL A 68 2.29 -2.17 4.74
C VAL A 68 1.52 -3.05 5.71
N LYS A 69 2.12 -4.17 6.11
CA LYS A 69 1.58 -5.05 7.15
C LYS A 69 2.39 -4.88 8.42
N GLY A 70 1.72 -4.48 9.51
CA GLY A 70 2.30 -4.52 10.84
C GLY A 70 2.32 -5.94 11.42
N GLY A 71 3.20 -6.17 12.39
CA GLY A 71 3.28 -7.45 13.10
C GLY A 71 4.00 -8.54 12.31
N ARG A 72 3.71 -9.81 12.62
CA ARG A 72 4.34 -10.97 11.97
C ARG A 72 3.49 -11.43 10.79
N VAL A 73 4.13 -11.54 9.63
CA VAL A 73 3.54 -12.09 8.41
C VAL A 73 4.18 -13.44 8.12
N THR A 74 3.36 -14.48 7.99
CA THR A 74 3.80 -15.82 7.61
C THR A 74 2.92 -16.33 6.48
N ARG A 75 3.47 -17.12 5.56
CA ARG A 75 2.69 -17.87 4.58
C ARG A 75 2.91 -19.37 4.80
N LYS A 76 1.84 -20.12 5.02
CA LYS A 76 1.89 -21.58 5.21
C LYS A 76 0.75 -22.22 4.43
N ASP A 77 1.07 -23.25 3.63
CA ASP A 77 0.10 -24.02 2.84
C ASP A 77 -0.84 -23.14 2.00
N GLY A 78 -0.28 -22.09 1.39
CA GLY A 78 -1.03 -21.12 0.57
C GLY A 78 -1.82 -20.06 1.35
N ILE A 79 -1.89 -20.16 2.69
CA ILE A 79 -2.62 -19.24 3.56
C ILE A 79 -1.65 -18.21 4.16
N TRP A 80 -2.04 -16.93 4.10
CA TRP A 80 -1.36 -15.85 4.79
C TRP A 80 -1.87 -15.71 6.22
N LEU A 81 -0.94 -15.63 7.15
CA LEU A 81 -1.14 -15.47 8.58
C LEU A 81 -0.56 -14.11 8.99
N PHE A 82 -1.39 -13.26 9.58
CA PHE A 82 -1.01 -11.94 10.07
C PHE A 82 -1.24 -11.92 11.58
N LYS A 83 -0.16 -11.85 12.35
CA LYS A 83 -0.22 -11.76 13.82
C LYS A 83 0.12 -10.36 14.28
N ASP A 84 -0.84 -9.69 14.90
CA ASP A 84 -0.64 -8.33 15.43
C ASP A 84 0.20 -8.32 16.72
N ARG A 85 0.48 -7.11 17.24
CA ARG A 85 1.25 -6.92 18.48
C ARG A 85 0.57 -7.45 19.75
N TYR A 86 -0.74 -7.67 19.70
CA TYR A 86 -1.54 -8.23 20.78
C TYR A 86 -1.66 -9.76 20.67
N GLY A 87 -1.04 -10.34 19.64
CA GLY A 87 -1.03 -11.77 19.39
C GLY A 87 -2.26 -12.29 18.64
N GLN A 88 -3.16 -11.41 18.19
CA GLN A 88 -4.31 -11.81 17.38
C GLN A 88 -3.87 -12.18 15.98
N GLU A 89 -4.34 -13.34 15.50
CA GLU A 89 -4.01 -13.86 14.19
C GLU A 89 -5.19 -13.73 13.24
N ASN A 90 -4.93 -13.18 12.05
CA ASN A 90 -5.88 -13.13 10.95
C ASN A 90 -5.38 -13.96 9.78
N LYS A 91 -6.28 -14.72 9.16
CA LYS A 91 -6.00 -15.58 7.99
C LYS A 91 -6.59 -14.96 6.74
N LYS A 92 -5.81 -14.91 5.67
CA LYS A 92 -6.29 -14.54 4.34
C LYS A 92 -5.73 -15.46 3.27
N THR A 93 -6.54 -15.77 2.27
CA THR A 93 -6.10 -16.44 1.04
C THR A 93 -5.39 -15.47 0.11
N GLU A 94 -5.81 -14.19 0.13
CA GLU A 94 -5.15 -13.09 -0.58
C GLU A 94 -3.95 -12.57 0.21
N GLY A 95 -2.80 -12.47 -0.46
CA GLY A 95 -1.56 -11.95 0.10
C GLY A 95 -1.29 -10.49 -0.25
N PRO A 96 -0.29 -9.86 0.38
CA PRO A 96 0.06 -8.46 0.13
C PRO A 96 0.35 -8.18 -1.34
N PHE A 97 1.04 -9.09 -2.04
CA PHE A 97 1.32 -8.94 -3.48
C PHE A 97 0.06 -8.96 -4.36
N ALA A 98 -0.95 -9.75 -3.99
CA ALA A 98 -2.21 -9.82 -4.73
C ALA A 98 -3.06 -8.55 -4.52
N GLN A 99 -3.03 -7.98 -3.31
CA GLN A 99 -3.66 -6.69 -3.01
C GLN A 99 -3.04 -5.57 -3.86
N VAL A 100 -1.70 -5.49 -3.89
CA VAL A 100 -0.95 -4.50 -4.68
C VAL A 100 -1.13 -4.71 -6.19
N SER A 101 -1.14 -5.95 -6.67
CA SER A 101 -1.33 -6.23 -8.10
C SER A 101 -2.73 -5.82 -8.55
N THR A 102 -3.76 -6.16 -7.77
CA THR A 102 -5.14 -5.72 -8.03
C THR A 102 -5.24 -4.21 -8.09
N ALA A 103 -4.50 -3.51 -7.24
CA ALA A 103 -4.41 -2.07 -7.25
C ALA A 103 -3.74 -1.49 -8.52
N MET A 104 -2.56 -2.00 -8.87
CA MET A 104 -1.82 -1.57 -10.06
C MET A 104 -2.60 -1.80 -11.36
N PHE A 105 -3.22 -2.97 -11.53
CA PHE A 105 -4.01 -3.29 -12.71
C PHE A 105 -5.33 -2.51 -12.79
N SER A 106 -5.83 -1.97 -11.68
CA SER A 106 -6.98 -1.04 -11.71
C SER A 106 -6.59 0.33 -12.28
N TYR A 107 -5.29 0.67 -12.30
CA TYR A 107 -4.75 1.96 -12.73
C TYR A 107 -4.16 1.94 -14.14
N LEU A 108 -3.66 0.78 -14.60
CA LEU A 108 -3.24 0.61 -15.99
C LEU A 108 -4.48 0.55 -16.87
N PRO A 109 -4.67 1.48 -17.83
CA PRO A 109 -5.78 1.39 -18.76
C PRO A 109 -5.67 0.05 -19.50
N ALA A 110 -6.80 -0.63 -19.70
CA ALA A 110 -6.91 -1.86 -20.48
C ALA A 110 -6.62 -1.66 -22.00
N HIS A 111 -5.83 -0.64 -22.36
CA HIS A 111 -5.62 -0.15 -23.72
C HIS A 111 -4.13 0.05 -24.07
N THR A 112 -3.25 -0.85 -23.60
CA THR A 112 -1.86 -0.89 -24.08
C THR A 112 -1.54 -2.22 -24.80
N TYR A 113 -2.49 -2.69 -25.60
CA TYR A 113 -2.22 -3.61 -26.70
C TYR A 113 -2.78 -2.98 -27.99
N LEU A 114 -1.93 -2.21 -28.66
CA LEU A 114 -1.96 -1.98 -30.10
C LEU A 114 -0.54 -2.20 -30.62
#